data_AF-A0A414SKA5-F1
#
_entry.id   AF-A0A414SKA5-F1
#
_cell.length_a   1.000
_cell.length_b   1.000
_cell.length_c   1.000
_cell.angle_alpha   90.00
_cell.angle_beta   90.00
_cell.angle_gamma   90.00
#
_symmetry.space_group_name_H-M   'P 1'
#
loop_
_entity.id
_entity.type
_entity.pdbx_description
1 polymer ?
#
loop_
_entity_poly.entity_id
_entity_poly.type
_entity_poly.pdbx_seq_one_letter_code
_entity_poly.pdbx_strand_id
1 'polypeptide(L)'
;MVFYHWWGDFMEHINLFETKTDEELLVLYNQFLEVEKTAGFSDDNELGKIKREYENDFGANTALMLQIELTHTIADRWYKNNSNQKKYRYKV
;
A
#
# COMPACT_ATOMS: atom_id res chain seq x y z
N MET A 1 -4.35 -4.17 -15.22
CA MET A 1 -3.37 -5.25 -14.91
C MET A 1 -4.02 -6.14 -13.88
N VAL A 2 -3.92 -7.45 -14.06
CA VAL A 2 -4.91 -8.44 -13.60
C VAL A 2 -4.49 -9.00 -12.25
N PHE A 3 -5.05 -8.51 -11.14
CA PHE A 3 -4.87 -9.11 -9.80
C PHE A 3 -6.19 -9.55 -9.14
N TYR A 4 -7.34 -9.05 -9.60
CA TYR A 4 -8.65 -9.35 -9.00
C TYR A 4 -9.23 -10.74 -9.32
N HIS A 5 -8.62 -11.51 -10.24
CA HIS A 5 -9.22 -12.76 -10.72
C HIS A 5 -8.79 -14.03 -9.95
N TRP A 6 -7.92 -13.92 -8.93
CA TRP A 6 -7.36 -15.09 -8.23
C TRP A 6 -7.76 -15.24 -6.75
N TRP A 7 -8.72 -14.46 -6.27
CA TRP A 7 -9.22 -14.58 -4.89
C TRP A 7 -10.74 -14.33 -4.92
N GLY A 8 -11.50 -15.43 -4.95
CA GLY A 8 -12.96 -15.38 -4.93
C GLY A 8 -13.48 -14.72 -3.65
N ASP A 9 -14.45 -13.82 -3.84
CA ASP A 9 -15.43 -13.36 -2.87
C ASP A 9 -14.92 -12.75 -1.55
N PHE A 10 -13.85 -11.94 -1.57
CA PHE A 10 -13.68 -10.94 -0.51
C PHE A 10 -14.71 -9.84 -0.73
N MET A 11 -15.55 -9.59 0.29
CA MET A 11 -16.31 -8.34 0.48
C MET A 11 -15.46 -7.16 -0.02
N GLU A 12 -16.08 -6.15 -0.65
CA GLU A 12 -15.45 -4.97 -1.28
C GLU A 12 -14.27 -4.38 -0.48
N HIS A 13 -13.10 -5.02 -0.54
CA HIS A 13 -11.93 -4.56 0.18
C HIS A 13 -11.46 -3.28 -0.49
N ILE A 14 -11.32 -2.23 0.30
CA ILE A 14 -10.83 -0.94 -0.15
C ILE A 14 -9.37 -0.85 0.25
N ASN A 15 -8.49 -0.79 -0.75
CA ASN A 15 -7.09 -0.48 -0.53
C ASN A 15 -6.96 0.95 0.03
N LEU A 16 -6.81 1.06 1.35
CA LEU A 16 -6.79 2.34 2.05
C LEU A 16 -5.61 3.22 1.64
N PHE A 17 -4.52 2.62 1.15
CA PHE A 17 -3.34 3.37 0.69
C PHE A 17 -3.62 4.19 -0.58
N GLU A 18 -4.56 3.76 -1.43
CA GLU A 18 -4.93 4.53 -2.63
C GLU A 18 -5.54 5.89 -2.28
N THR A 19 -6.16 6.01 -1.10
CA THR A 19 -6.79 7.26 -0.62
C THR A 19 -5.81 8.25 0.01
N LYS A 20 -4.58 7.80 0.33
CA LYS A 20 -3.57 8.62 1.02
C LYS A 20 -2.82 9.54 0.07
N THR A 21 -2.37 10.68 0.55
CA THR A 21 -1.43 11.56 -0.17
C THR A 21 -0.03 10.95 -0.23
N ASP A 22 0.84 11.48 -1.10
CA ASP A 22 2.23 11.00 -1.20
C ASP A 22 3.02 11.21 0.10
N GLU A 23 2.76 12.30 0.83
CA GLU A 23 3.38 12.58 2.13
C GLU A 23 2.94 11.56 3.20
N GLU A 24 1.64 11.23 3.24
CA GLU A 24 1.12 10.20 4.14
C GLU A 24 1.69 8.81 3.80
N LEU A 25 1.84 8.47 2.52
CA LEU A 25 2.45 7.21 2.10
C LEU A 25 3.91 7.10 2.53
N LEU A 26 4.68 8.20 2.50
CA LEU A 26 6.06 8.20 3.01
C LEU A 26 6.10 7.95 4.53
N VAL A 27 5.19 8.57 5.28
CA VAL A 27 5.08 8.33 6.73
C VAL A 27 4.70 6.87 7.02
N LEU A 28 3.73 6.32 6.29
CA LEU A 28 3.30 4.93 6.44
C LEU A 28 4.41 3.94 6.07
N TYR A 29 5.17 4.23 5.01
CA TYR A 29 6.33 3.43 4.65
C TYR A 29 7.42 3.49 5.72
N ASN A 30 7.70 4.66 6.29
CA ASN A 30 8.64 4.76 7.41
C ASN A 30 8.17 3.97 8.64
N GLN A 31 6.88 3.98 8.96
CA GLN A 31 6.32 3.14 10.02
C GLN A 31 6.47 1.65 9.70
N PHE A 32 6.27 1.25 8.43
CA PHE A 32 6.48 -0.13 7.98
C PHE A 32 7.95 -0.57 8.16
N LEU A 33 8.92 0.29 7.83
CA LEU A 33 10.35 -0.01 8.07
C LEU A 33 10.67 -0.24 9.56
N GLU A 34 9.99 0.45 10.48
CA GLU A 34 10.14 0.18 11.92
C GLU A 34 9.52 -1.16 12.34
N VAL A 35 8.42 -1.57 11.70
CA VAL A 35 7.83 -2.91 11.89
C VAL A 35 8.82 -3.98 11.44
N GLU A 36 9.50 -3.81 10.31
CA GLU A 36 10.51 -4.77 9.83
C GLU A 36 11.65 -4.96 10.82
N LYS A 37 12.06 -3.90 11.52
CA LYS A 37 13.14 -3.95 12.54
C LYS A 37 12.68 -4.63 13.83
N THR A 38 11.44 -4.39 14.23
CA THR A 38 10.92 -4.79 15.55
C THR A 38 10.07 -6.06 15.51
N ALA A 39 9.71 -6.53 14.32
CA ALA A 39 8.75 -7.60 14.06
C ALA A 39 7.38 -7.38 14.71
N GLY A 40 6.99 -6.12 14.98
CA GLY A 40 5.77 -5.77 15.69
C GLY A 40 5.12 -4.50 15.16
N PHE A 41 3.80 -4.55 14.97
CA PHE A 41 3.01 -3.37 14.66
C PHE A 41 2.65 -2.63 15.96
N SER A 42 2.84 -1.31 15.97
CA SER A 42 2.35 -0.44 17.05
C SER A 42 0.87 -0.14 16.85
N ASP A 43 0.08 -0.24 17.92
CA ASP A 43 -1.35 0.07 17.91
C ASP A 43 -1.67 1.58 17.93
N ASP A 44 -0.66 2.40 18.22
CA ASP A 44 -0.80 3.84 18.49
C ASP A 44 -0.56 4.72 17.25
N ASN A 45 -0.02 4.14 16.18
CA ASN A 45 0.26 4.86 14.94
C ASN A 45 -0.76 4.57 13.84
N GLU A 46 -0.68 5.33 12.75
CA GLU A 46 -1.64 5.25 11.64
C GLU A 46 -1.58 3.89 10.93
N LEU A 47 -0.39 3.33 10.72
CA LEU A 47 -0.24 2.00 10.13
C LEU A 47 -0.89 0.90 10.99
N GLY A 48 -0.82 1.03 12.32
CA GLY A 48 -1.52 0.13 13.26
C GLY A 48 -3.03 0.20 13.16
N LYS A 49 -3.59 1.40 12.96
CA LYS A 49 -5.03 1.57 12.73
C LYS A 49 -5.47 0.93 11.42
N ILE A 50 -4.73 1.18 10.33
CA ILE A 50 -4.97 0.56 9.01
C ILE A 50 -4.87 -0.97 9.13
N LYS A 51 -3.88 -1.49 9.86
CA LYS A 51 -3.76 -2.92 10.13
C LYS A 51 -5.02 -3.50 10.78
N ARG A 52 -5.58 -2.83 11.80
CA ARG A 52 -6.82 -3.31 12.45
C ARG A 52 -8.01 -3.35 11.49
N GLU A 53 -8.10 -2.40 10.55
CA GLU A 53 -9.11 -2.44 9.50
C GLU A 53 -8.88 -3.64 8.57
N TYR A 54 -7.63 -3.85 8.13
CA TYR A 54 -7.25 -4.98 7.28
C TYR A 54 -7.37 -6.34 7.99
N GLU A 55 -7.35 -6.41 9.32
CA GLU A 55 -7.58 -7.66 10.07
C GLU A 55 -9.01 -8.17 9.92
N ASN A 56 -9.99 -7.27 9.77
CA ASN A 56 -11.37 -7.66 9.51
C ASN A 56 -11.53 -8.29 8.12
N ASP A 57 -10.75 -7.80 7.15
CA ASP A 57 -10.84 -8.24 5.76
C ASP A 57 -9.99 -9.49 5.50
N PHE A 58 -8.78 -9.58 6.10
CA PHE A 58 -7.76 -10.56 5.71
C PHE A 58 -7.30 -11.50 6.83
N GLY A 59 -7.67 -11.22 8.09
CA GLY A 59 -7.28 -12.03 9.24
C GLY A 59 -5.78 -12.32 9.30
N ALA A 60 -5.39 -13.60 9.26
CA ALA A 60 -3.98 -14.01 9.34
C ALA A 60 -3.10 -13.47 8.18
N ASN A 61 -3.69 -13.05 7.06
CA ASN A 61 -2.96 -12.55 5.89
C ASN A 61 -2.73 -11.04 5.92
N THR A 62 -3.19 -10.32 6.95
CA THR A 62 -3.14 -8.86 6.99
C THR A 62 -1.75 -8.27 6.80
N ALA A 63 -0.73 -8.81 7.47
CA ALA A 63 0.64 -8.28 7.34
C ALA A 63 1.16 -8.37 5.89
N LEU A 64 0.85 -9.47 5.20
CA LEU A 64 1.20 -9.66 3.80
C LEU A 64 0.44 -8.67 2.90
N MET A 65 -0.86 -8.49 3.13
CA MET A 65 -1.68 -7.57 2.34
C MET A 65 -1.26 -6.11 2.51
N LEU A 66 -0.95 -5.69 3.75
CA LEU A 66 -0.41 -4.36 4.02
C LEU A 66 0.89 -4.10 3.24
N GLN A 67 1.83 -5.06 3.25
CA GLN A 67 3.08 -4.94 2.52
C GLN A 67 2.83 -4.83 1.00
N ILE A 68 1.99 -5.71 0.45
CA ILE A 68 1.67 -5.72 -0.99
C ILE A 68 1.05 -4.38 -1.41
N GLU A 69 0.01 -3.93 -0.71
CA GLU A 69 -0.77 -2.78 -1.16
C GLU A 69 -0.08 -1.44 -0.93
N LEU A 70 0.64 -1.29 0.18
CA LEU A 70 1.45 -0.10 0.44
C LEU A 70 2.54 0.05 -0.62
N THR A 71 3.30 -1.02 -0.87
CA THR A 71 4.42 -0.97 -1.83
C THR A 71 3.93 -0.85 -3.27
N HIS A 72 2.82 -1.52 -3.62
CA HIS A 72 2.21 -1.40 -4.94
C HIS A 72 1.74 0.04 -5.20
N THR A 73 1.03 0.66 -4.25
CA THR A 73 0.55 2.04 -4.38
C THR A 73 1.70 3.03 -4.60
N ILE A 74 2.77 2.91 -3.80
CA ILE A 74 3.97 3.77 -3.95
C ILE A 74 4.64 3.55 -5.31
N ALA A 75 4.85 2.28 -5.71
CA ALA A 75 5.50 1.95 -6.97
C ALA A 75 4.70 2.39 -8.19
N ASP A 76 3.38 2.21 -8.19
CA ASP A 76 2.49 2.62 -9.28
C ASP A 76 2.48 4.15 -9.46
N ARG A 77 2.41 4.92 -8.36
CA ARG A 77 2.52 6.38 -8.41
C ARG A 77 3.87 6.84 -8.95
N TRP A 78 4.97 6.26 -8.47
CA TRP A 78 6.30 6.55 -9.00
C TRP A 78 6.38 6.24 -10.50
N TYR A 79 5.87 5.08 -10.92
CA TYR A 79 5.88 4.66 -12.32
C TYR A 79 5.09 5.62 -13.20
N LYS A 80 3.88 6.03 -12.80
CA LYS A 80 3.06 7.01 -13.54
C LYS A 80 3.77 8.36 -13.66
N ASN A 81 4.36 8.87 -12.58
CA ASN A 81 5.07 10.15 -12.57
C ASN A 81 6.33 10.12 -13.48
N ASN A 82 7.07 9.01 -13.52
CA ASN A 82 8.30 8.89 -14.31
C ASN A 82 8.05 8.45 -15.77
N SER A 83 7.00 7.68 -16.03
CA SER A 83 6.62 7.28 -17.39
C SER A 83 6.04 8.45 -18.19
N ASN A 84 5.29 9.35 -17.53
CA ASN A 84 4.80 10.58 -18.15
C ASN A 84 5.94 11.53 -18.55
N GLN A 85 7.03 11.61 -17.79
CA GLN A 85 8.22 12.39 -18.18
C GLN A 85 8.88 11.89 -19.47
N LYS A 86 8.84 10.57 -19.73
CA LYS A 86 9.37 10.03 -20.99
C LYS A 86 8.55 10.46 -22.20
N LYS A 87 7.21 10.58 -22.07
CA LYS A 87 6.32 10.97 -23.18
C LYS A 87 6.58 12.40 -23.69
N TYR A 88 7.12 13.29 -22.86
CA TYR A 88 7.48 14.67 -23.25
C TYR A 88 8.95 14.82 -23.66
N ARG A 89 9.85 13.86 -23.33
CA ARG A 89 11.27 13.90 -23.74
C ARG A 89 11.53 13.43 -25.18
N TYR A 90 10.59 12.72 -25.82
CA TYR A 90 10.70 12.25 -27.21
C TYR A 90 9.91 13.10 -28.22
N LYS A 91 9.42 14.27 -27.82
CA LYS A 91 8.90 15.29 -28.75
C LYS A 91 9.97 16.37 -28.96
N VAL A 92 11.04 16.02 -29.66
CA VAL A 92 12.03 16.97 -30.21
C VAL A 92 12.23 16.61 -31.67
#